data_AF-A0A5E6N6W0-F1
#
_entry.id   AF-A0A5E6N6W0-F1
#
_cell.length_a   1.000
_cell.length_b   1.000
_cell.length_c   1.000
_cell.angle_alpha   90.00
_cell.angle_beta   90.00
_cell.angle_gamma   90.00
#
_symmetry.space_group_name_H-M   'P 1'
#
loop_
_entity.id
_entity.type
_entity.pdbx_description
1 polymer ?
#
loop_
_entity_poly.entity_id
_entity_poly.type
_entity_poly.pdbx_seq_one_letter_code
_entity_poly.pdbx_strand_id
1 'polypeptide(L)'
;MPTLKKPFSLLLILSHLNAFVLSGVGNAYAVNQEVNTANVNVATNGVLNISSVQDSKSVQMKSSPKSLFSSSVSATTKATTTNIASNLTANNLTIETTKEDINITGSNIDAQQQLSLNSAKDINIKAGYNGSLNESYHKTSGLSLGGLVGIGPLYTSTEDLEGRIKKTAVNSTLSGNNITLNANNNINAAGVDIQADNSISGTAKDINIQNVNNTDTHYSKHKKVKVSLADVLGTIAKNPLLLKKESDGKVSFTLATATIDKEAERSTKTTVQLSNIDAGAGGISLTANDKHSNDKHADNNPANQSDNNPANQSDNNPTNQPQGNINLTGVNLTATDGDINLTANNNTNIKAALETTNTKSSESHSKAEIKFVIKNEYAQIIPAVKAVKTANKTYPKQKMPIQHTNKI
;
A
#
# COMPACT_ATOMS: atom_id res chain seq x y z
N MET A 1 -33.16 42.74 -2.39
CA MET A 1 -31.74 42.52 -2.73
C MET A 1 -31.23 41.33 -1.93
N PRO A 2 -30.91 40.17 -2.53
CA PRO A 2 -30.22 39.12 -1.81
C PRO A 2 -28.73 39.47 -1.74
N THR A 3 -28.23 39.74 -0.54
CA THR A 3 -26.80 39.92 -0.29
C THR A 3 -26.11 38.57 -0.36
N LEU A 4 -25.56 38.25 -1.54
CA LEU A 4 -24.70 37.09 -1.75
C LEU A 4 -23.40 37.32 -0.97
N LYS A 5 -23.36 36.92 0.31
CA LYS A 5 -22.13 36.83 1.10
C LYS A 5 -21.24 35.76 0.46
N LYS A 6 -20.34 36.17 -0.43
CA LYS A 6 -19.27 35.29 -0.92
C LYS A 6 -18.44 34.84 0.29
N PRO A 7 -18.11 33.55 0.43
CA PRO A 7 -17.18 33.10 1.46
C PRO A 7 -15.80 33.72 1.18
N PHE A 8 -15.36 34.60 2.07
CA PHE A 8 -13.98 35.08 2.08
C PHE A 8 -13.10 33.96 2.65
N SER A 9 -12.08 33.55 1.89
CA SER A 9 -11.03 32.65 2.33
C SER A 9 -9.80 33.49 2.66
N LEU A 10 -9.33 33.47 3.91
CA LEU A 10 -8.13 34.19 4.31
C LEU A 10 -6.94 33.22 4.31
N LEU A 11 -5.91 33.56 3.52
CA LEU A 11 -4.61 32.88 3.56
C LEU A 11 -3.73 33.60 4.58
N LEU A 12 -3.30 32.88 5.61
CA LEU A 12 -2.50 33.42 6.69
C LEU A 12 -1.04 33.57 6.22
N ILE A 13 -0.36 34.70 6.49
CA ILE A 13 1.11 34.85 6.37
C ILE A 13 1.52 35.74 7.55
N LEU A 14 2.29 35.21 8.51
CA LEU A 14 2.64 35.92 9.74
C LEU A 14 4.15 36.01 9.94
N SER A 15 4.59 37.12 10.52
CA SER A 15 5.87 37.19 11.22
C SER A 15 5.78 38.25 12.34
N HIS A 16 6.16 37.88 13.57
CA HIS A 16 6.49 38.73 14.72
C HIS A 16 5.41 39.70 15.26
N LEU A 17 4.26 39.19 15.71
CA LEU A 17 3.27 39.98 16.45
C LEU A 17 3.26 39.61 17.95
N ASN A 18 2.95 40.57 18.83
CA ASN A 18 2.76 40.30 20.27
C ASN A 18 1.48 39.48 20.55
N ALA A 19 0.45 39.63 19.73
CA ALA A 19 -0.76 38.80 19.76
C ALA A 19 -1.37 38.73 18.35
N PHE A 20 -1.93 37.58 18.00
CA PHE A 20 -2.65 37.38 16.74
C PHE A 20 -4.12 37.03 17.03
N VAL A 21 -5.04 37.82 16.47
CA VAL A 21 -6.48 37.56 16.56
C VAL A 21 -7.07 37.48 15.15
N LEU A 22 -7.66 36.34 14.81
CA LEU A 22 -8.43 36.18 13.58
C LEU A 22 -9.89 35.91 13.94
N SER A 23 -10.80 36.82 13.57
CA SER A 23 -12.25 36.60 13.68
C SER A 23 -12.91 36.72 12.31
N GLY A 24 -13.74 35.75 11.92
CA GLY A 24 -14.32 35.72 10.58
C GLY A 24 -15.56 34.85 10.42
N VAL A 25 -16.48 35.27 9.56
CA VAL A 25 -17.69 34.52 9.19
C VAL A 25 -17.44 33.38 8.19
N GLY A 26 -16.20 33.23 7.70
CA GLY A 26 -15.80 32.24 6.69
C GLY A 26 -14.89 31.13 7.24
N ASN A 27 -14.33 30.34 6.33
CA ASN A 27 -13.32 29.34 6.63
C ASN A 27 -11.95 30.01 6.85
N ALA A 28 -11.08 29.36 7.61
CA ALA A 28 -9.69 29.77 7.77
C ALA A 28 -8.72 28.62 7.44
N TYR A 29 -7.59 28.97 6.82
CA TYR A 29 -6.58 28.03 6.39
C TYR A 29 -5.19 28.54 6.80
N ALA A 30 -4.49 27.73 7.59
CA ALA A 30 -3.08 27.87 7.90
C ALA A 30 -2.33 26.71 7.24
N VAL A 31 -1.58 27.00 6.18
CA VAL A 31 -0.89 25.99 5.38
C VAL A 31 0.58 26.40 5.22
N ASN A 32 1.50 25.57 5.73
CA ASN A 32 2.94 25.90 5.84
C ASN A 32 3.20 27.24 6.57
N GLN A 33 2.52 27.42 7.70
CA GLN A 33 2.66 28.64 8.49
C GLN A 33 3.74 28.51 9.55
N GLU A 34 4.47 29.60 9.78
CA GLU A 34 5.29 29.78 10.98
C GLU A 34 4.68 30.94 11.77
N VAL A 35 4.12 30.65 12.94
CA VAL A 35 3.55 31.66 13.84
C VAL A 35 4.25 31.56 15.18
N ASN A 36 4.88 32.64 15.62
CA ASN A 36 5.50 32.75 16.94
C ASN A 36 5.09 34.09 17.56
N THR A 37 4.17 34.05 18.53
CA THR A 37 3.56 35.23 19.16
C THR A 37 3.17 34.92 20.60
N ALA A 38 3.02 35.92 21.49
CA ALA A 38 2.69 35.59 22.88
C ALA A 38 1.29 34.97 23.03
N ASN A 39 0.31 35.38 22.24
CA ASN A 39 -1.04 34.80 22.26
C ASN A 39 -1.61 34.66 20.85
N VAL A 40 -2.26 33.53 20.58
CA VAL A 40 -3.00 33.26 19.34
C VAL A 40 -4.46 32.99 19.70
N ASN A 41 -5.37 33.78 19.14
CA ASN A 41 -6.81 33.54 19.24
C ASN A 41 -7.43 33.50 17.83
N VAL A 42 -8.02 32.37 17.46
CA VAL A 42 -8.67 32.20 16.17
C VAL A 42 -10.12 31.81 16.40
N ALA A 43 -11.07 32.62 15.91
CA ALA A 43 -12.50 32.37 15.99
C ALA A 43 -13.13 32.42 14.59
N THR A 44 -13.69 31.31 14.12
CA THR A 44 -14.32 31.26 12.78
C THR A 44 -15.69 30.65 12.80
N ASN A 45 -16.58 31.11 11.92
CA ASN A 45 -17.86 30.42 11.72
C ASN A 45 -17.70 29.19 10.83
N GLY A 46 -16.75 29.21 9.90
CA GLY A 46 -16.48 28.11 8.99
C GLY A 46 -15.44 27.15 9.53
N VAL A 47 -15.04 26.20 8.67
CA VAL A 47 -14.01 25.20 8.96
C VAL A 47 -12.67 25.91 9.18
N LEU A 48 -11.91 25.49 10.18
CA LEU A 48 -10.51 25.85 10.33
C LEU A 48 -9.62 24.67 9.94
N ASN A 49 -8.66 24.90 9.03
CA ASN A 49 -7.66 23.90 8.66
C ASN A 49 -6.25 24.40 8.97
N ILE A 50 -5.49 23.63 9.74
CA ILE A 50 -4.07 23.81 9.98
C ILE A 50 -3.36 22.59 9.37
N SER A 51 -2.73 22.78 8.22
CA SER A 51 -2.22 21.67 7.43
C SER A 51 -0.75 21.84 7.08
N SER A 52 -0.04 20.73 7.03
CA SER A 52 1.27 20.65 6.41
C SER A 52 1.17 20.77 4.89
N VAL A 53 2.31 21.04 4.26
CA VAL A 53 2.51 20.89 2.82
C VAL A 53 3.47 19.75 2.55
N GLN A 54 3.48 19.27 1.31
CA GLN A 54 4.38 18.22 0.88
C GLN A 54 5.42 18.81 -0.08
N ASP A 55 6.69 18.84 0.33
CA ASP A 55 7.79 19.14 -0.57
C ASP A 55 8.25 17.85 -1.26
N SER A 56 8.36 17.88 -2.60
CA SER A 56 8.63 16.69 -3.40
C SER A 56 9.76 16.91 -4.38
N LYS A 57 10.70 15.96 -4.43
CA LYS A 57 11.83 15.94 -5.35
C LYS A 57 11.88 14.63 -6.10
N SER A 58 12.15 14.69 -7.39
CA SER A 58 12.37 13.50 -8.23
C SER A 58 13.60 13.68 -9.10
N VAL A 59 14.41 12.64 -9.20
CA VAL A 59 15.58 12.55 -10.07
C VAL A 59 15.51 11.24 -10.83
N GLN A 60 15.66 11.33 -12.14
CA GLN A 60 15.77 10.18 -13.01
C GLN A 60 17.06 10.25 -13.81
N MET A 61 17.85 9.19 -13.75
CA MET A 61 19.08 9.03 -14.54
C MET A 61 18.85 7.91 -15.54
N LYS A 62 19.19 8.14 -16.80
CA LYS A 62 19.09 7.15 -17.87
C LYS A 62 20.42 7.05 -18.59
N SER A 63 20.83 5.83 -18.91
CA SER A 63 21.96 5.55 -19.78
C SER A 63 21.58 4.47 -20.78
N SER A 64 22.13 4.56 -22.00
CA SER A 64 21.84 3.59 -23.05
C SER A 64 23.05 3.38 -23.97
N PRO A 65 24.16 2.80 -23.46
CA PRO A 65 25.30 2.51 -24.30
C PRO A 65 24.94 1.44 -25.33
N LYS A 66 25.32 1.70 -26.58
CA LYS A 66 25.17 0.79 -27.72
C LYS A 66 26.55 0.35 -28.19
N SER A 67 26.73 -0.94 -28.43
CA SER A 67 27.91 -1.54 -29.04
C SER A 67 27.50 -2.36 -30.27
N LEU A 68 28.47 -2.81 -31.07
CA LEU A 68 28.25 -3.46 -32.37
C LEU A 68 27.36 -4.71 -32.31
N PHE A 69 27.37 -5.44 -31.19
CA PHE A 69 26.59 -6.68 -31.01
C PHE A 69 25.74 -6.70 -29.73
N SER A 70 25.69 -5.60 -28.99
CA SER A 70 24.97 -5.52 -27.72
C SER A 70 24.37 -4.15 -27.45
N SER A 71 23.24 -4.14 -26.75
CA SER A 71 22.59 -2.94 -26.26
C SER A 71 22.26 -3.09 -24.78
N SER A 72 22.39 -2.00 -24.05
CA SER A 72 21.99 -1.92 -22.65
C SER A 72 21.21 -0.63 -22.42
N VAL A 73 20.24 -0.69 -21.53
CA VAL A 73 19.48 0.46 -21.04
C VAL A 73 19.41 0.34 -19.54
N SER A 74 19.83 1.39 -18.85
CA SER A 74 19.72 1.49 -17.40
C SER A 74 18.94 2.75 -17.07
N ALA A 75 18.01 2.65 -16.12
CA ALA A 75 17.32 3.79 -15.57
C ALA A 75 17.25 3.67 -14.05
N THR A 76 17.56 4.74 -13.34
CA THR A 76 17.36 4.83 -11.90
C THR A 76 16.48 6.02 -11.62
N THR A 77 15.38 5.78 -10.91
CA THR A 77 14.42 6.82 -10.49
C THR A 77 14.45 6.89 -8.97
N LYS A 78 14.71 8.08 -8.44
CA LYS A 78 14.58 8.37 -7.01
C LYS A 78 13.59 9.50 -6.83
N ALA A 79 12.61 9.31 -5.97
CA ALA A 79 11.72 10.39 -5.56
C ALA A 79 11.57 10.41 -4.03
N THR A 80 11.42 11.60 -3.48
CA THR A 80 11.17 11.81 -2.06
C THR A 80 10.08 12.84 -1.91
N THR A 81 9.18 12.62 -0.97
CA THR A 81 8.18 13.59 -0.52
C THR A 81 8.34 13.74 0.97
N THR A 82 8.36 14.97 1.45
CA THR A 82 8.53 15.29 2.87
C THR A 82 7.39 16.16 3.37
N ASN A 83 6.87 15.83 4.54
CA ASN A 83 5.88 16.60 5.25
C ASN A 83 6.54 17.83 5.87
N ILE A 84 6.11 19.01 5.43
CA ILE A 84 6.53 20.30 5.99
C ILE A 84 5.35 20.84 6.82
N ALA A 85 5.50 20.76 8.13
CA ALA A 85 4.45 21.15 9.08
C ALA A 85 4.12 22.65 9.02
N SER A 86 2.89 23.01 9.37
CA SER A 86 2.63 24.33 9.93
C SER A 86 3.02 24.32 11.41
N ASN A 87 3.73 25.32 11.88
CA ASN A 87 4.12 25.51 13.27
C ASN A 87 3.41 26.72 13.85
N LEU A 88 2.61 26.50 14.89
CA LEU A 88 1.93 27.55 15.64
C LEU A 88 2.42 27.50 17.08
N THR A 89 3.24 28.48 17.46
CA THR A 89 3.80 28.61 18.81
C THR A 89 3.28 29.85 19.50
N ALA A 90 2.76 29.69 20.72
CA ALA A 90 2.33 30.78 21.57
C ALA A 90 2.40 30.46 23.07
N ASN A 91 2.20 31.45 23.94
CA ASN A 91 2.01 31.17 25.36
C ASN A 91 0.62 30.55 25.57
N ASN A 92 -0.40 31.19 25.00
CA ASN A 92 -1.76 30.67 24.97
C ASN A 92 -2.26 30.61 23.53
N LEU A 93 -2.87 29.48 23.18
CA LEU A 93 -3.46 29.26 21.88
C LEU A 93 -4.90 28.80 22.04
N THR A 94 -5.83 29.67 21.64
CA THR A 94 -7.27 29.37 21.62
C THR A 94 -7.75 29.36 20.18
N ILE A 95 -8.38 28.26 19.80
CA ILE A 95 -9.01 28.08 18.51
C ILE A 95 -10.48 27.71 18.75
N GLU A 96 -11.37 28.45 18.11
CA GLU A 96 -12.81 28.25 18.20
C GLU A 96 -13.46 28.25 16.81
N THR A 97 -14.32 27.26 16.57
CA THR A 97 -15.22 27.22 15.41
C THR A 97 -16.67 27.19 15.88
N THR A 98 -17.52 28.07 15.36
CA THR A 98 -18.90 28.23 15.86
C THR A 98 -19.95 27.42 15.10
N LYS A 99 -19.61 26.86 13.93
CA LYS A 99 -20.54 26.01 13.15
C LYS A 99 -19.92 24.75 12.55
N GLU A 100 -18.61 24.68 12.43
CA GLU A 100 -17.92 23.67 11.63
C GLU A 100 -16.74 23.05 12.40
N ASP A 101 -15.89 22.31 11.69
CA ASP A 101 -14.81 21.49 12.26
C ASP A 101 -13.50 22.26 12.45
N ILE A 102 -12.66 21.76 13.36
CA ILE A 102 -11.22 22.05 13.43
C ILE A 102 -10.46 20.87 12.84
N ASN A 103 -9.64 21.11 11.83
CA ASN A 103 -8.80 20.08 11.21
C ASN A 103 -7.32 20.44 11.35
N ILE A 104 -6.51 19.51 11.87
CA ILE A 104 -5.06 19.62 12.01
C ILE A 104 -4.42 18.43 11.30
N THR A 105 -3.53 18.66 10.35
CA THR A 105 -2.87 17.59 9.58
C THR A 105 -1.37 17.81 9.48
N GLY A 106 -0.58 16.81 9.90
CA GLY A 106 0.88 16.79 9.87
C GLY A 106 1.57 18.03 10.44
N SER A 107 0.95 18.71 11.40
CA SER A 107 1.35 20.04 11.87
C SER A 107 1.70 20.05 13.35
N ASN A 108 2.39 21.10 13.79
CA ASN A 108 2.83 21.30 15.17
C ASN A 108 2.12 22.52 15.78
N ILE A 109 1.52 22.32 16.94
CA ILE A 109 0.90 23.38 17.72
C ILE A 109 1.50 23.31 19.13
N ASP A 110 2.14 24.38 19.55
CA ASP A 110 2.87 24.46 20.82
C ASP A 110 2.40 25.68 21.62
N ALA A 111 1.67 25.42 22.71
CA ALA A 111 1.12 26.45 23.57
C ALA A 111 1.72 26.35 24.97
N GLN A 112 2.72 27.18 25.30
CA GLN A 112 3.53 27.04 26.52
C GLN A 112 2.70 26.93 27.83
N GLN A 113 1.53 27.56 27.90
CA GLN A 113 0.63 27.50 29.05
C GLN A 113 -0.68 26.77 28.76
N GLN A 114 -1.43 27.20 27.75
CA GLN A 114 -2.76 26.65 27.46
C GLN A 114 -3.00 26.50 25.96
N LEU A 115 -3.31 25.28 25.54
CA LEU A 115 -3.91 24.97 24.26
C LEU A 115 -5.41 24.70 24.46
N SER A 116 -6.28 25.41 23.74
CA SER A 116 -7.72 25.16 23.75
C SER A 116 -8.25 25.08 22.32
N LEU A 117 -8.79 23.92 21.95
CA LEU A 117 -9.48 23.69 20.68
C LEU A 117 -10.96 23.48 20.98
N ASN A 118 -11.82 24.38 20.51
CA ASN A 118 -13.27 24.35 20.71
C ASN A 118 -13.98 24.27 19.36
N SER A 119 -14.52 23.10 19.01
CA SER A 119 -15.26 22.90 17.76
C SER A 119 -16.75 22.74 17.96
N ALA A 120 -17.52 23.45 17.14
CA ALA A 120 -18.96 23.30 17.06
C ALA A 120 -19.41 21.96 16.46
N LYS A 121 -18.50 21.21 15.82
CA LYS A 121 -18.72 19.86 15.32
C LYS A 121 -17.55 18.97 15.75
N ASP A 122 -16.62 18.66 14.84
CA ASP A 122 -15.54 17.71 15.09
C ASP A 122 -14.17 18.38 15.25
N ILE A 123 -13.32 17.78 16.09
CA ILE A 123 -11.87 18.04 16.10
C ILE A 123 -11.19 16.86 15.42
N ASN A 124 -10.56 17.10 14.29
CA ASN A 124 -9.84 16.07 13.52
C ASN A 124 -8.34 16.36 13.50
N ILE A 125 -7.54 15.50 14.12
CA ILE A 125 -6.08 15.62 14.16
C ILE A 125 -5.48 14.38 13.47
N LYS A 126 -4.71 14.59 12.41
CA LYS A 126 -4.22 13.50 11.54
C LYS A 126 -2.72 13.62 11.29
N ALA A 127 -2.03 12.50 11.21
CA ALA A 127 -0.64 12.46 10.77
C ALA A 127 -0.48 13.01 9.34
N GLY A 128 0.67 13.65 9.11
CA GLY A 128 1.23 13.87 7.79
C GLY A 128 1.99 12.64 7.30
N TYR A 129 2.59 12.71 6.11
CA TYR A 129 3.34 11.58 5.55
C TYR A 129 4.58 12.03 4.76
N ASN A 130 5.67 11.32 5.01
CA ASN A 130 6.84 11.27 4.15
C ASN A 130 6.70 10.10 3.17
N GLY A 131 7.27 10.25 1.99
CA GLY A 131 7.31 9.24 0.94
C GLY A 131 8.70 9.11 0.35
N SER A 132 9.08 7.90 -0.06
CA SER A 132 10.28 7.72 -0.89
C SER A 132 10.08 6.60 -1.91
N LEU A 133 10.56 6.81 -3.12
CA LEU A 133 10.67 5.83 -4.18
C LEU A 133 12.14 5.69 -4.56
N ASN A 134 12.63 4.46 -4.63
CA ASN A 134 13.89 4.14 -5.29
C ASN A 134 13.65 2.97 -6.22
N GLU A 135 13.79 3.19 -7.52
CA GLU A 135 13.58 2.20 -8.56
C GLU A 135 14.82 2.15 -9.46
N SER A 136 15.26 0.94 -9.77
CA SER A 136 16.29 0.67 -10.76
C SER A 136 15.76 -0.30 -11.79
N TYR A 137 15.92 0.06 -13.04
CA TYR A 137 15.60 -0.75 -14.21
C TYR A 137 16.86 -0.97 -15.02
N HIS A 138 17.10 -2.21 -15.41
CA HIS A 138 18.22 -2.58 -16.24
C HIS A 138 17.77 -3.59 -17.29
N LYS A 139 18.07 -3.31 -18.56
CA LYS A 139 17.81 -4.25 -19.64
C LYS A 139 19.03 -4.38 -20.52
N THR A 140 19.46 -5.61 -20.73
CA THR A 140 20.51 -5.93 -21.69
C THR A 140 19.99 -6.86 -22.76
N SER A 141 20.54 -6.72 -23.96
CA SER A 141 20.40 -7.71 -25.00
C SER A 141 21.64 -7.76 -25.86
N GLY A 142 21.97 -8.93 -26.37
CA GLY A 142 23.13 -9.08 -27.23
C GLY A 142 23.16 -10.40 -27.97
N LEU A 143 23.86 -10.38 -29.10
CA LEU A 143 24.24 -11.54 -29.88
C LEU A 143 25.59 -12.04 -29.39
N SER A 144 25.73 -13.35 -29.20
CA SER A 144 27.01 -13.94 -28.78
C SER A 144 27.76 -14.53 -29.97
N LEU A 145 29.05 -14.23 -30.08
CA LEU A 145 29.92 -14.80 -31.12
C LEU A 145 30.12 -16.30 -30.91
N GLY A 146 30.08 -16.76 -29.65
CA GLY A 146 30.05 -18.17 -29.32
C GLY A 146 28.83 -18.88 -29.92
N GLY A 147 27.64 -18.31 -29.78
CA GLY A 147 26.42 -18.87 -30.35
C GLY A 147 26.42 -18.89 -31.88
N LEU A 148 27.15 -17.98 -32.55
CA LEU A 148 27.35 -18.04 -34.01
C LEU A 148 28.20 -19.24 -34.44
N VAL A 149 29.13 -19.69 -33.59
CA VAL A 149 29.98 -20.87 -33.86
C VAL A 149 29.49 -22.13 -33.13
N GLY A 150 28.24 -22.12 -32.65
CA GLY A 150 27.59 -23.27 -32.01
C GLY A 150 27.94 -23.49 -30.53
N ILE A 151 28.69 -22.58 -29.90
CA ILE A 151 29.04 -22.64 -28.47
C ILE A 151 28.18 -21.66 -27.65
N GLY A 152 27.07 -22.16 -27.09
CA GLY A 152 26.19 -21.39 -26.21
C GLY A 152 25.03 -20.66 -26.91
N PRO A 153 24.32 -19.76 -26.21
CA PRO A 153 23.15 -19.09 -26.76
C PRO A 153 23.55 -18.05 -27.81
N LEU A 154 22.86 -18.05 -28.97
CA LEU A 154 23.02 -17.06 -30.01
C LEU A 154 22.58 -15.67 -29.56
N TYR A 155 21.49 -15.60 -28.81
CA TYR A 155 20.93 -14.35 -28.30
C TYR A 155 20.52 -14.50 -26.84
N THR A 156 20.82 -13.47 -26.06
CA THR A 156 20.35 -13.36 -24.68
C THR A 156 19.78 -11.97 -24.43
N SER A 157 18.69 -11.90 -23.69
CA SER A 157 18.20 -10.65 -23.10
C SER A 157 17.83 -10.85 -21.64
N THR A 158 18.26 -9.92 -20.80
CA THR A 158 17.85 -9.82 -19.39
C THR A 158 17.13 -8.50 -19.18
N GLU A 159 16.07 -8.52 -18.38
CA GLU A 159 15.31 -7.36 -17.95
C GLU A 159 15.09 -7.50 -16.45
N ASP A 160 15.65 -6.55 -15.70
CA ASP A 160 15.64 -6.46 -14.25
C ASP A 160 14.95 -5.16 -13.86
N LEU A 161 14.01 -5.25 -12.93
CA LEU A 161 13.38 -4.10 -12.29
C LEU A 161 13.36 -4.37 -10.79
N GLU A 162 13.96 -3.48 -10.03
CA GLU A 162 13.94 -3.49 -8.56
C GLU A 162 13.43 -2.15 -8.09
N GLY A 163 12.50 -2.16 -7.15
CA GLY A 163 11.96 -0.93 -6.60
C GLY A 163 11.53 -1.04 -5.16
N ARG A 164 11.60 0.09 -4.47
CA ARG A 164 11.16 0.21 -3.09
C ARG A 164 10.39 1.51 -2.90
N ILE A 165 9.18 1.39 -2.35
CA ILE A 165 8.31 2.52 -2.01
C ILE A 165 8.10 2.52 -0.51
N LYS A 166 8.41 3.63 0.14
CA LYS A 166 8.13 3.88 1.55
C LYS A 166 7.09 4.97 1.71
N LYS A 167 6.21 4.78 2.69
CA LYS A 167 5.32 5.78 3.25
C LYS A 167 5.48 5.75 4.76
N THR A 168 5.91 6.86 5.33
CA THR A 168 6.15 6.98 6.77
C THR A 168 5.30 8.11 7.32
N ALA A 169 4.45 7.81 8.28
CA ALA A 169 3.65 8.79 8.99
C ALA A 169 4.54 9.75 9.79
N VAL A 170 4.12 10.99 9.86
CA VAL A 170 4.68 12.04 10.70
C VAL A 170 3.54 12.51 11.59
N ASN A 171 3.64 12.27 12.90
CA ASN A 171 2.56 12.61 13.80
C ASN A 171 2.26 14.12 13.77
N SER A 172 0.99 14.48 13.93
CA SER A 172 0.65 15.87 14.30
C SER A 172 0.93 16.05 15.79
N THR A 173 1.60 17.13 16.14
CA THR A 173 2.04 17.39 17.52
C THR A 173 1.20 18.49 18.14
N LEU A 174 0.65 18.22 19.32
CA LEU A 174 0.01 19.23 20.17
C LEU A 174 0.76 19.27 21.51
N SER A 175 1.27 20.44 21.89
CA SER A 175 2.07 20.64 23.10
C SER A 175 1.50 21.78 23.94
N GLY A 176 1.62 21.67 25.27
CA GLY A 176 1.41 22.78 26.18
C GLY A 176 1.22 22.39 27.64
N ASN A 177 1.33 23.31 28.60
CA ASN A 177 1.17 22.94 30.01
C ASN A 177 -0.22 22.34 30.30
N ASN A 178 -1.30 22.94 29.78
CA ASN A 178 -2.63 22.34 29.78
C ASN A 178 -3.19 22.28 28.35
N ILE A 179 -3.79 21.16 27.99
CA ILE A 179 -4.44 20.96 26.70
C ILE A 179 -5.92 20.63 26.92
N THR A 180 -6.79 21.35 26.23
CA THR A 180 -8.25 21.14 26.24
C THR A 180 -8.78 20.97 24.82
N LEU A 181 -9.44 19.85 24.57
CA LEU A 181 -10.09 19.52 23.31
C LEU A 181 -11.60 19.38 23.54
N ASN A 182 -12.40 20.34 23.06
CA ASN A 182 -13.85 20.31 23.20
C ASN A 182 -14.50 20.23 21.82
N ALA A 183 -15.12 19.12 21.49
CA ALA A 183 -15.90 18.95 20.27
C ALA A 183 -17.37 18.71 20.63
N ASN A 184 -18.31 19.30 19.90
CA ASN A 184 -19.73 18.98 20.11
C ASN A 184 -20.13 17.63 19.52
N ASN A 185 -19.36 17.10 18.58
CA ASN A 185 -19.57 15.79 17.97
C ASN A 185 -18.42 14.85 18.31
N ASN A 186 -17.32 14.85 17.56
CA ASN A 186 -16.27 13.85 17.75
C ASN A 186 -14.88 14.48 17.92
N ILE A 187 -14.04 13.82 18.71
CA ILE A 187 -12.59 14.01 18.64
C ILE A 187 -12.00 12.81 17.89
N ASN A 188 -11.40 13.06 16.73
CA ASN A 188 -10.76 12.05 15.89
C ASN A 188 -9.27 12.33 15.80
N ALA A 189 -8.44 11.55 16.50
CA ALA A 189 -7.00 11.67 16.53
C ALA A 189 -6.34 10.43 15.91
N ALA A 190 -5.59 10.60 14.82
CA ALA A 190 -4.95 9.51 14.09
C ALA A 190 -3.48 9.79 13.80
N GLY A 191 -2.56 9.09 14.48
CA GLY A 191 -1.12 9.35 14.39
C GLY A 191 -0.79 10.72 14.96
N VAL A 192 -0.97 10.84 16.28
CA VAL A 192 -0.76 12.10 17.00
C VAL A 192 0.30 11.95 18.08
N ASP A 193 0.86 13.07 18.47
CA ASP A 193 1.68 13.20 19.65
C ASP A 193 1.13 14.37 20.47
N ILE A 194 0.45 14.09 21.56
CA ILE A 194 -0.18 15.11 22.41
C ILE A 194 0.55 15.09 23.76
N GLN A 195 1.29 16.14 24.06
CA GLN A 195 2.16 16.21 25.23
C GLN A 195 1.74 17.41 26.09
N ALA A 196 1.42 17.16 27.35
CA ALA A 196 1.14 18.23 28.30
C ALA A 196 1.96 18.12 29.58
N ASP A 197 2.58 19.22 29.99
CA ASP A 197 3.39 19.24 31.23
C ASP A 197 2.53 19.03 32.48
N ASN A 198 1.24 19.40 32.44
CA ASN A 198 0.32 19.22 33.55
C ASN A 198 -0.88 18.33 33.20
N SER A 199 -1.78 18.77 32.30
CA SER A 199 -3.05 18.06 32.08
C SER A 199 -3.53 18.05 30.63
N ILE A 200 -4.21 16.96 30.27
CA ILE A 200 -4.95 16.83 29.00
C ILE A 200 -6.42 16.55 29.33
N SER A 201 -7.31 17.35 28.74
CA SER A 201 -8.76 17.18 28.86
C SER A 201 -9.41 17.11 27.47
N GLY A 202 -10.32 16.16 27.28
CA GLY A 202 -11.05 15.98 26.03
C GLY A 202 -12.53 15.71 26.29
N THR A 203 -13.44 16.49 25.70
CA THR A 203 -14.89 16.26 25.79
C THR A 203 -15.51 16.22 24.40
N ALA A 204 -16.26 15.16 24.10
CA ALA A 204 -16.99 14.97 22.84
C ALA A 204 -18.16 13.98 23.00
N LYS A 205 -18.98 13.77 21.96
CA LYS A 205 -19.92 12.63 21.91
C LYS A 205 -19.18 11.32 21.75
N ASP A 206 -18.24 11.24 20.81
CA ASP A 206 -17.33 10.10 20.71
C ASP A 206 -15.88 10.58 20.63
N ILE A 207 -14.97 9.80 21.21
CA ILE A 207 -13.53 10.06 21.17
C ILE A 207 -12.87 8.86 20.51
N ASN A 208 -12.24 9.09 19.36
CA ASN A 208 -11.58 8.08 18.54
C ASN A 208 -10.09 8.44 18.43
N ILE A 209 -9.24 7.63 19.05
CA ILE A 209 -7.79 7.79 19.01
C ILE A 209 -7.18 6.52 18.44
N GLN A 210 -6.44 6.66 17.35
CA GLN A 210 -5.93 5.52 16.62
C GLN A 210 -4.50 5.73 16.15
N ASN A 211 -3.74 4.66 16.04
CA ASN A 211 -2.49 4.65 15.32
C ASN A 211 -2.71 4.89 13.83
N VAL A 212 -1.61 5.15 13.13
CA VAL A 212 -1.56 5.12 11.67
C VAL A 212 -0.51 4.12 11.21
N ASN A 213 -0.44 3.90 9.90
CA ASN A 213 0.37 2.85 9.32
C ASN A 213 1.49 3.42 8.46
N ASN A 214 2.69 2.87 8.64
CA ASN A 214 3.81 3.01 7.74
C ASN A 214 3.80 1.84 6.77
N THR A 215 4.20 2.07 5.51
CA THR A 215 4.33 0.99 4.53
C THR A 215 5.70 1.00 3.89
N ASP A 216 6.28 -0.17 3.72
CA ASP A 216 7.53 -0.41 3.03
C ASP A 216 7.31 -1.53 2.01
N THR A 217 7.19 -1.15 0.74
CA THR A 217 6.93 -2.07 -0.37
C THR A 217 8.17 -2.27 -1.19
N HIS A 218 8.68 -3.49 -1.23
CA HIS A 218 9.69 -3.94 -2.17
C HIS A 218 9.01 -4.65 -3.34
N TYR A 219 9.47 -4.40 -4.56
CA TYR A 219 9.07 -5.15 -5.75
C TYR A 219 10.25 -5.44 -6.65
N SER A 220 10.25 -6.64 -7.20
CA SER A 220 11.27 -7.12 -8.12
C SER A 220 10.61 -7.75 -9.34
N LYS A 221 11.32 -7.70 -10.46
CA LYS A 221 10.99 -8.45 -11.66
C LYS A 221 12.28 -8.82 -12.38
N HIS A 222 12.47 -10.11 -12.56
CA HIS A 222 13.52 -10.67 -13.39
C HIS A 222 12.89 -11.32 -14.62
N LYS A 223 13.44 -11.04 -15.79
CA LYS A 223 13.08 -11.75 -17.03
C LYS A 223 14.32 -12.06 -17.82
N LYS A 224 14.45 -13.32 -18.21
CA LYS A 224 15.55 -13.81 -19.04
C LYS A 224 15.01 -14.51 -20.27
N VAL A 225 15.50 -14.10 -21.43
CA VAL A 225 15.23 -14.74 -22.72
C VAL A 225 16.55 -15.28 -23.26
N LYS A 226 16.57 -16.54 -23.65
CA LYS A 226 17.70 -17.14 -24.36
C LYS A 226 17.21 -17.79 -25.64
N VAL A 227 17.93 -17.54 -26.74
CA VAL A 227 17.75 -18.28 -28.00
C VAL A 227 19.07 -18.94 -28.31
N SER A 228 19.04 -20.25 -28.51
CA SER A 228 20.22 -21.05 -28.85
C SER A 228 19.96 -21.79 -30.15
N LEU A 229 20.97 -21.84 -31.01
CA LEU A 229 21.01 -22.78 -32.11
C LEU A 229 21.48 -24.13 -31.56
N ALA A 230 20.92 -25.21 -32.07
CA ALA A 230 21.46 -26.53 -31.74
C ALA A 230 22.80 -26.74 -32.44
N ASP A 231 23.74 -27.40 -31.76
CA ASP A 231 24.99 -27.87 -32.34
C ASP A 231 24.72 -29.09 -33.25
N VAL A 232 24.07 -28.85 -34.39
CA VAL A 232 23.70 -29.89 -35.36
C VAL A 232 24.96 -30.57 -35.91
N LEU A 233 26.03 -29.81 -36.11
CA LEU A 233 27.30 -30.31 -36.66
C LEU A 233 28.09 -31.17 -35.65
N GLY A 234 28.24 -30.73 -34.40
CA GLY A 234 28.94 -31.48 -33.36
C GLY A 234 28.18 -32.72 -32.89
N THR A 235 26.84 -32.72 -32.96
CA THR A 235 26.01 -33.89 -32.64
C THR A 235 26.13 -34.97 -33.72
N ILE A 236 26.13 -34.58 -35.01
CA ILE A 236 26.34 -35.50 -36.14
C ILE A 236 27.77 -36.07 -36.14
N ALA A 237 28.77 -35.26 -35.82
CA ALA A 237 30.18 -35.66 -35.83
C ALA A 237 30.57 -36.57 -34.65
N LYS A 238 29.99 -36.38 -33.46
CA LYS A 238 30.34 -37.17 -32.25
C LYS A 238 29.59 -38.49 -32.15
N ASN A 239 28.38 -38.61 -32.71
CA ASN A 239 27.67 -39.88 -32.77
C ASN A 239 26.52 -39.87 -33.82
N PRO A 240 26.71 -40.45 -35.02
CA PRO A 240 25.67 -40.50 -36.04
C PRO A 240 24.45 -41.37 -35.66
N LEU A 241 24.49 -42.06 -34.52
CA LEU A 241 23.42 -42.92 -33.98
C LEU A 241 22.61 -42.28 -32.82
N LEU A 242 22.94 -41.07 -32.33
CA LEU A 242 22.20 -40.37 -31.26
C LEU A 242 20.98 -39.56 -31.76
N LEU A 243 20.42 -39.98 -32.89
CA LEU A 243 19.10 -39.55 -33.32
C LEU A 243 18.09 -40.10 -32.31
N LYS A 244 17.39 -39.22 -31.57
CA LYS A 244 16.31 -39.67 -30.69
C LYS A 244 15.26 -40.38 -31.54
N LYS A 245 15.18 -41.70 -31.39
CA LYS A 245 14.20 -42.54 -32.08
C LYS A 245 12.87 -42.31 -31.38
N GLU A 246 11.95 -41.64 -32.07
CA GLU A 246 10.56 -41.60 -31.63
C GLU A 246 9.96 -43.01 -31.79
N SER A 247 8.93 -43.34 -30.99
CA SER A 247 8.35 -44.71 -30.93
C SER A 247 7.84 -45.26 -32.27
N ASP A 248 7.72 -44.41 -33.30
CA ASP A 248 7.20 -44.72 -34.64
C ASP A 248 8.29 -44.81 -35.75
N GLY A 249 9.58 -44.83 -35.38
CA GLY A 249 10.68 -44.94 -36.35
C GLY A 249 11.08 -43.61 -37.02
N LYS A 250 10.54 -42.48 -36.56
CA LYS A 250 10.98 -41.14 -36.98
C LYS A 250 12.23 -40.70 -36.21
N VAL A 251 13.00 -39.86 -36.89
CA VAL A 251 14.19 -39.19 -36.38
C VAL A 251 13.86 -37.72 -36.22
N SER A 252 14.09 -37.14 -35.05
CA SER A 252 13.93 -35.71 -34.83
C SER A 252 15.26 -35.02 -34.50
N PHE A 253 15.47 -33.82 -35.05
CA PHE A 253 16.58 -32.92 -34.73
C PHE A 253 16.00 -31.59 -34.25
N THR A 254 16.41 -31.13 -33.07
CA THR A 254 16.10 -29.76 -32.64
C THR A 254 17.03 -28.81 -33.38
N LEU A 255 16.49 -27.80 -34.07
CA LEU A 255 17.27 -26.80 -34.80
C LEU A 255 17.60 -25.59 -33.93
N ALA A 256 16.63 -25.18 -33.12
CA ALA A 256 16.76 -24.06 -32.21
C ALA A 256 15.89 -24.26 -30.98
N THR A 257 16.32 -23.69 -29.87
CA THR A 257 15.59 -23.65 -28.61
C THR A 257 15.46 -22.21 -28.15
N ALA A 258 14.27 -21.81 -27.74
CA ALA A 258 14.02 -20.55 -27.04
C ALA A 258 13.52 -20.86 -25.63
N THR A 259 14.14 -20.22 -24.63
CA THR A 259 13.67 -20.28 -23.23
C THR A 259 13.34 -18.88 -22.76
N ILE A 260 12.28 -18.79 -21.96
CA ILE A 260 11.87 -17.58 -21.26
C ILE A 260 11.65 -17.94 -19.80
N ASP A 261 12.39 -17.27 -18.92
CA ASP A 261 12.25 -17.36 -17.48
C ASP A 261 11.75 -15.99 -16.98
N LYS A 262 10.70 -15.98 -16.16
CA LYS A 262 10.11 -14.77 -15.58
C LYS A 262 9.85 -14.98 -14.11
N GLU A 263 10.30 -14.06 -13.30
CA GLU A 263 10.09 -14.04 -11.86
C GLU A 263 9.66 -12.63 -11.47
N ALA A 264 8.67 -12.52 -10.60
CA ALA A 264 8.25 -11.25 -10.04
C ALA A 264 7.86 -11.44 -8.58
N GLU A 265 8.28 -10.51 -7.73
CA GLU A 265 7.94 -10.49 -6.33
C GLU A 265 7.43 -9.10 -5.94
N ARG A 266 6.47 -9.09 -5.02
CA ARG A 266 6.07 -7.88 -4.32
C ARG A 266 5.85 -8.21 -2.85
N SER A 267 6.60 -7.57 -1.98
CA SER A 267 6.45 -7.67 -0.54
C SER A 267 6.10 -6.31 0.03
N THR A 268 5.00 -6.21 0.77
CA THR A 268 4.60 -5.00 1.49
C THR A 268 4.62 -5.29 2.99
N LYS A 269 5.50 -4.61 3.72
CA LYS A 269 5.51 -4.57 5.18
C LYS A 269 4.72 -3.35 5.65
N THR A 270 3.80 -3.56 6.57
CA THR A 270 3.04 -2.52 7.27
C THR A 270 3.45 -2.52 8.73
N THR A 271 4.06 -1.42 9.18
CA THR A 271 4.39 -1.19 10.60
C THR A 271 3.51 -0.09 11.17
N VAL A 272 3.44 -0.04 12.49
CA VAL A 272 2.55 0.88 13.19
C VAL A 272 3.31 2.14 13.61
N GLN A 273 2.69 3.29 13.38
CA GLN A 273 3.04 4.54 14.05
C GLN A 273 1.97 4.82 15.10
N LEU A 274 2.33 4.66 16.37
CA LEU A 274 1.42 4.85 17.51
C LEU A 274 0.98 6.32 17.62
N SER A 275 -0.20 6.49 18.21
CA SER A 275 -0.60 7.78 18.78
C SER A 275 -0.14 7.83 20.23
N ASN A 276 0.59 8.88 20.59
CA ASN A 276 1.11 9.07 21.94
C ASN A 276 0.35 10.23 22.60
N ILE A 277 -0.05 10.03 23.85
CA ILE A 277 -0.70 11.03 24.66
C ILE A 277 -0.05 10.96 26.04
N ASP A 278 0.60 12.05 26.44
CA ASP A 278 1.38 12.13 27.66
C ASP A 278 0.97 13.37 28.46
N ALA A 279 0.72 13.19 29.75
CA ALA A 279 0.39 14.27 30.67
C ALA A 279 1.22 14.19 31.96
N GLY A 280 1.46 15.33 32.60
CA GLY A 280 2.07 15.38 33.92
C GLY A 280 1.08 15.12 35.07
N ALA A 281 1.24 15.88 36.15
CA ALA A 281 0.57 15.65 37.43
C ALA A 281 -0.96 15.84 37.41
N GLY A 282 -1.48 16.64 36.48
CA GLY A 282 -2.91 16.82 36.29
C GLY A 282 -3.59 15.68 35.52
N GLY A 283 -2.81 14.77 34.93
CA GLY A 283 -3.30 13.55 34.30
C GLY A 283 -4.04 13.76 32.98
N ILE A 284 -4.68 12.69 32.51
CA ILE A 284 -5.48 12.66 31.29
C ILE A 284 -6.94 12.44 31.68
N SER A 285 -7.85 13.28 31.19
CA SER A 285 -9.30 13.11 31.36
C SER A 285 -10.01 13.19 30.02
N LEU A 286 -10.50 12.06 29.52
CA LEU A 286 -11.30 11.96 28.30
C LEU A 286 -12.74 11.59 28.65
N THR A 287 -13.68 12.40 28.20
CA THR A 287 -15.11 12.23 28.47
C THR A 287 -15.90 12.18 27.17
N ALA A 288 -16.43 11.01 26.85
CA ALA A 288 -17.36 10.81 25.75
C ALA A 288 -18.80 10.81 26.28
N ASN A 289 -19.50 11.93 26.12
CA ASN A 289 -20.89 12.09 26.53
C ASN A 289 -21.70 12.82 25.45
N ASP A 290 -22.96 12.40 25.27
CA ASP A 290 -23.90 13.22 24.52
C ASP A 290 -24.40 14.34 25.43
N LYS A 291 -23.97 15.57 25.15
CA LYS A 291 -24.42 16.80 25.83
C LYS A 291 -25.95 17.00 25.74
N HIS A 292 -26.64 16.18 24.94
CA HIS A 292 -28.09 16.16 24.78
C HIS A 292 -28.85 15.06 25.54
N SER A 293 -28.20 14.17 26.31
CA SER A 293 -28.91 13.09 27.04
C SER A 293 -29.77 13.57 28.24
N ASN A 294 -29.95 14.87 28.44
CA ASN A 294 -30.81 15.43 29.47
C ASN A 294 -32.22 15.72 28.92
N ASP A 295 -32.84 14.74 28.24
CA ASP A 295 -34.29 14.80 28.05
C ASP A 295 -34.97 14.14 29.25
N LYS A 296 -35.82 14.94 29.87
CA LYS A 296 -36.47 14.67 31.14
C LYS A 296 -37.46 13.54 30.95
N HIS A 297 -37.14 12.34 31.43
CA HIS A 297 -38.19 11.48 31.97
C HIS A 297 -38.68 12.09 33.29
N ALA A 298 -39.58 13.06 33.17
CA ALA A 298 -40.38 13.57 34.27
C ALA A 298 -41.86 13.31 33.95
N ASP A 299 -42.38 12.31 34.68
CA ASP A 299 -43.75 12.11 35.15
C ASP A 299 -44.95 12.08 34.18
N ASN A 300 -45.48 10.87 34.03
CA ASN A 300 -46.86 10.46 34.32
C ASN A 300 -47.98 11.53 34.29
N ASN A 301 -48.80 11.39 33.25
CA ASN A 301 -50.17 11.90 33.02
C ASN A 301 -51.11 11.65 34.24
N PRO A 302 -52.19 12.45 34.49
CA PRO A 302 -53.41 12.42 33.66
C PRO A 302 -54.19 13.77 33.52
N ALA A 303 -54.65 14.13 32.32
CA ALA A 303 -56.06 14.51 32.02
C ALA A 303 -56.28 15.05 30.58
N ASN A 304 -57.14 14.33 29.83
CA ASN A 304 -58.21 14.78 28.90
C ASN A 304 -57.91 15.95 27.91
N GLN A 305 -58.13 15.88 26.59
CA GLN A 305 -59.37 15.49 25.88
C GLN A 305 -59.17 15.62 24.34
N SER A 306 -59.76 14.70 23.54
CA SER A 306 -60.19 14.76 22.10
C SER A 306 -59.32 15.46 21.03
N ASP A 307 -58.99 14.89 19.86
CA ASP A 307 -59.88 14.34 18.82
C ASP A 307 -59.13 13.43 17.81
N ASN A 308 -59.92 12.59 17.13
CA ASN A 308 -59.56 11.51 16.21
C ASN A 308 -58.92 11.94 14.86
N ASN A 309 -57.86 11.23 14.44
CA ASN A 309 -57.68 10.82 13.04
C ASN A 309 -56.75 9.57 12.94
N PRO A 310 -57.14 8.46 12.27
CA PRO A 310 -56.32 7.26 12.16
C PRO A 310 -55.57 7.21 10.81
N ALA A 311 -54.24 7.25 10.85
CA ALA A 311 -53.39 6.66 9.81
C ALA A 311 -52.04 6.26 10.44
N ASN A 312 -51.90 4.96 10.63
CA ASN A 312 -50.83 4.29 11.35
C ASN A 312 -49.45 4.52 10.68
N GLN A 313 -48.56 5.07 11.49
CA GLN A 313 -47.13 5.25 11.26
C GLN A 313 -46.43 3.89 11.12
N SER A 314 -45.53 3.78 10.15
CA SER A 314 -44.33 2.97 10.32
C SER A 314 -43.18 3.94 10.54
N ASP A 315 -43.05 4.41 11.78
CA ASP A 315 -41.85 5.07 12.27
C ASP A 315 -40.72 4.04 12.30
N ASN A 316 -40.08 3.83 11.16
CA ASN A 316 -38.73 3.26 11.15
C ASN A 316 -37.76 4.38 11.50
N ASN A 317 -37.81 4.84 12.75
CA ASN A 317 -36.71 5.57 13.34
C ASN A 317 -35.54 4.59 13.44
N PRO A 318 -34.42 4.77 12.70
CA PRO A 318 -33.26 3.93 12.88
C PRO A 318 -32.77 4.16 14.31
N THR A 319 -32.97 3.16 15.16
CA THR A 319 -32.55 3.13 16.55
C THR A 319 -31.10 3.58 16.67
N ASN A 320 -30.94 4.74 17.33
CA ASN A 320 -29.79 5.21 18.09
C ASN A 320 -28.54 4.33 17.93
N GLN A 321 -27.56 4.78 17.12
CA GLN A 321 -26.20 4.26 17.28
C GLN A 321 -25.78 4.50 18.75
N PRO A 322 -25.07 3.57 19.38
CA PRO A 322 -24.57 3.80 20.73
C PRO A 322 -23.59 4.97 20.69
N GLN A 323 -24.00 6.15 21.17
CA GLN A 323 -23.16 7.34 21.28
C GLN A 323 -22.43 7.33 22.63
N GLY A 324 -21.34 8.08 22.77
CA GLY A 324 -20.64 8.16 24.06
C GLY A 324 -19.50 7.16 24.19
N ASN A 325 -18.85 6.76 23.09
CA ASN A 325 -17.75 5.80 23.12
C ASN A 325 -16.38 6.49 23.21
N ILE A 326 -15.45 5.81 23.86
CA ILE A 326 -14.02 6.07 23.75
C ILE A 326 -13.38 4.88 23.03
N ASN A 327 -12.82 5.10 21.86
CA ASN A 327 -12.18 4.08 21.03
C ASN A 327 -10.68 4.36 20.91
N LEU A 328 -9.85 3.49 21.47
CA LEU A 328 -8.40 3.58 21.47
C LEU A 328 -7.81 2.38 20.70
N THR A 329 -7.09 2.62 19.60
CA THR A 329 -6.39 1.55 18.85
C THR A 329 -4.92 1.90 18.64
N GLY A 330 -3.99 1.13 19.21
CA GLY A 330 -2.56 1.44 19.07
C GLY A 330 -2.17 2.80 19.66
N VAL A 331 -2.68 3.08 20.86
CA VAL A 331 -2.46 4.32 21.57
C VAL A 331 -1.58 4.06 22.79
N ASN A 332 -0.58 4.90 23.00
CA ASN A 332 0.13 4.98 24.27
C ASN A 332 -0.46 6.14 25.08
N LEU A 333 -0.97 5.84 26.27
CA LEU A 333 -1.45 6.83 27.24
C LEU A 333 -0.52 6.81 28.44
N THR A 334 0.10 7.95 28.76
CA THR A 334 1.00 8.11 29.90
C THR A 334 0.51 9.28 30.74
N ALA A 335 0.48 9.09 32.06
CA ALA A 335 0.36 10.18 33.01
C ALA A 335 1.45 9.99 34.07
N THR A 336 2.42 10.90 34.15
CA THR A 336 3.64 10.71 34.96
C THR A 336 3.32 10.67 36.46
N ASP A 337 2.53 11.63 36.93
CA ASP A 337 2.15 11.78 38.34
C ASP A 337 0.62 11.92 38.54
N GLY A 338 -0.15 11.85 37.45
CA GLY A 338 -1.61 12.02 37.45
C GLY A 338 -2.36 10.75 37.06
N ASP A 339 -3.69 10.80 37.18
CA ASP A 339 -4.56 9.69 36.77
C ASP A 339 -4.89 9.73 35.27
N ILE A 340 -5.18 8.57 34.69
CA ILE A 340 -5.78 8.45 33.36
C ILE A 340 -7.26 8.08 33.53
N ASN A 341 -8.13 9.08 33.35
CA ASN A 341 -9.57 8.97 33.50
C ASN A 341 -10.25 8.89 32.12
N LEU A 342 -10.90 7.76 31.83
CA LEU A 342 -11.67 7.53 30.60
C LEU A 342 -13.16 7.34 30.96
N THR A 343 -13.98 8.37 30.72
CA THR A 343 -15.41 8.36 31.02
C THR A 343 -16.22 8.26 29.74
N ALA A 344 -16.72 7.07 29.43
CA ALA A 344 -17.59 6.82 28.28
C ALA A 344 -19.03 6.59 28.74
N ASN A 345 -20.01 7.28 28.15
CA ASN A 345 -21.44 7.01 28.41
C ASN A 345 -21.87 5.61 27.92
N ASN A 346 -21.17 5.06 26.92
CA ASN A 346 -21.48 3.74 26.39
C ASN A 346 -20.35 2.73 26.58
N ASN A 347 -19.29 2.79 25.76
CA ASN A 347 -18.18 1.82 25.84
C ASN A 347 -16.81 2.48 25.76
N THR A 348 -15.86 1.91 26.49
CA THR A 348 -14.43 2.15 26.30
C THR A 348 -13.82 0.95 25.61
N ASN A 349 -13.43 1.10 24.35
CA ASN A 349 -12.83 0.06 23.52
C ASN A 349 -11.33 0.30 23.40
N ILE A 350 -10.51 -0.66 23.83
CA ILE A 350 -9.04 -0.58 23.73
C ILE A 350 -8.54 -1.75 22.91
N LYS A 351 -7.82 -1.45 21.82
CA LYS A 351 -7.29 -2.44 20.88
C LYS A 351 -5.79 -2.23 20.67
N ALA A 352 -5.03 -3.31 20.62
CA ALA A 352 -3.66 -3.27 20.15
C ALA A 352 -3.61 -2.99 18.65
N ALA A 353 -2.53 -2.38 18.18
CA ALA A 353 -2.27 -2.26 16.75
C ALA A 353 -1.58 -3.52 16.22
N LEU A 354 -1.79 -3.81 14.93
CA LEU A 354 -1.26 -5.00 14.28
C LEU A 354 -0.27 -4.61 13.18
N GLU A 355 0.94 -5.19 13.23
CA GLU A 355 1.88 -5.14 12.11
C GLU A 355 1.67 -6.34 11.19
N THR A 356 1.87 -6.14 9.88
CA THR A 356 1.67 -7.20 8.88
C THR A 356 2.76 -7.18 7.83
N THR A 357 3.05 -8.34 7.23
CA THR A 357 3.89 -8.43 6.03
C THR A 357 3.16 -9.33 5.03
N ASN A 358 2.97 -8.84 3.80
CA ASN A 358 2.31 -9.57 2.74
C ASN A 358 3.26 -9.70 1.54
N THR A 359 3.60 -10.94 1.19
CA THR A 359 4.47 -11.25 0.05
C THR A 359 3.69 -12.03 -1.00
N LYS A 360 3.77 -11.57 -2.25
CA LYS A 360 3.26 -12.27 -3.42
C LYS A 360 4.41 -12.51 -4.39
N SER A 361 4.61 -13.75 -4.79
CA SER A 361 5.58 -14.12 -5.82
C SER A 361 4.89 -14.87 -6.96
N SER A 362 5.47 -14.76 -8.15
CA SER A 362 5.07 -15.54 -9.32
C SER A 362 6.30 -15.89 -10.14
N GLU A 363 6.37 -17.14 -10.56
CA GLU A 363 7.45 -17.65 -11.41
C GLU A 363 6.85 -18.38 -12.61
N SER A 364 7.48 -18.22 -13.77
CA SER A 364 7.05 -18.89 -14.99
C SER A 364 8.25 -19.22 -15.87
N HIS A 365 8.30 -20.49 -16.29
CA HIS A 365 9.28 -20.99 -17.26
C HIS A 365 8.56 -21.43 -18.52
N SER A 366 9.08 -21.04 -19.67
CA SER A 366 8.55 -21.43 -20.98
C SER A 366 9.69 -21.89 -21.88
N LYS A 367 9.47 -23.00 -22.59
CA LYS A 367 10.40 -23.55 -23.56
C LYS A 367 9.69 -23.81 -24.88
N ALA A 368 10.25 -23.27 -25.96
CA ALA A 368 9.84 -23.59 -27.32
C ALA A 368 11.02 -24.24 -28.07
N GLU A 369 10.73 -25.29 -28.82
CA GLU A 369 11.71 -26.02 -29.63
C GLU A 369 11.24 -26.08 -31.07
N ILE A 370 12.12 -25.76 -32.02
CA ILE A 370 11.88 -26.03 -33.43
C ILE A 370 12.50 -27.39 -33.74
N LYS A 371 11.67 -28.39 -34.09
CA LYS A 371 12.11 -29.74 -34.42
C LYS A 371 11.90 -30.03 -35.89
N PHE A 372 12.95 -30.51 -36.55
CA PHE A 372 12.85 -31.11 -37.86
C PHE A 372 12.68 -32.61 -37.70
N VAL A 373 11.62 -33.19 -38.27
CA VAL A 373 11.31 -34.61 -38.15
C VAL A 373 11.44 -35.26 -39.51
N ILE A 374 12.38 -36.20 -39.64
CA ILE A 374 12.60 -36.98 -40.86
C ILE A 374 12.04 -38.37 -40.61
N LYS A 375 11.14 -38.80 -41.49
CA LYS A 375 10.66 -40.19 -41.49
C LYS A 375 11.79 -41.05 -42.03
N ASN A 376 12.38 -41.88 -41.18
CA ASN A 376 13.45 -42.75 -41.63
C ASN A 376 12.84 -43.95 -42.37
N GLU A 377 12.90 -43.93 -43.70
CA GLU A 377 12.41 -45.04 -44.51
C GLU A 377 13.28 -46.32 -44.33
N TYR A 378 14.48 -46.20 -43.73
CA TYR A 378 15.30 -47.35 -43.34
C TYR A 378 14.68 -48.20 -42.21
N ALA A 379 13.67 -47.71 -41.48
CA ALA A 379 12.96 -48.51 -40.49
C ALA A 379 12.22 -49.71 -41.12
N GLN A 380 11.94 -49.69 -42.44
CA GLN A 380 11.37 -50.82 -43.18
C GLN A 380 12.40 -51.92 -43.49
N ILE A 381 13.70 -51.60 -43.43
CA ILE A 381 14.77 -52.58 -43.70
C ILE A 381 14.95 -53.53 -42.51
N ILE A 382 14.65 -53.11 -41.27
CA ILE A 382 14.75 -53.98 -40.09
C ILE A 382 13.76 -55.17 -40.13
N PRO A 383 12.45 -54.98 -40.37
CA PRO A 383 11.53 -56.11 -40.54
C PRO A 383 11.85 -56.92 -41.80
N ALA A 384 12.33 -56.30 -42.90
CA ALA A 384 12.75 -57.02 -44.09
C ALA A 384 13.99 -57.91 -43.82
N VAL A 385 15.00 -57.41 -43.11
CA VAL A 385 16.19 -58.18 -42.70
C VAL A 385 15.83 -59.24 -41.66
N LYS A 386 14.91 -58.96 -40.72
CA LYS A 386 14.35 -59.99 -39.82
C LYS A 386 13.54 -61.05 -40.56
N ALA A 387 12.77 -60.67 -41.58
CA ALA A 387 12.00 -61.60 -42.40
C ALA A 387 12.94 -62.48 -43.25
N VAL A 388 14.00 -61.92 -43.84
CA VAL A 388 15.04 -62.67 -44.56
C VAL A 388 15.80 -63.61 -43.61
N LYS A 389 16.12 -63.16 -42.39
CA LYS A 389 16.82 -63.99 -41.39
C LYS A 389 15.93 -65.09 -40.80
N THR A 390 14.63 -64.83 -40.67
CA THR A 390 13.63 -65.83 -40.28
C THR A 390 13.40 -66.82 -41.43
N ALA A 391 13.25 -66.36 -42.67
CA ALA A 391 13.13 -67.21 -43.86
C ALA A 391 14.35 -68.12 -44.05
N ASN A 392 15.57 -67.61 -43.88
CA ASN A 392 16.79 -68.42 -43.94
C ASN A 392 16.92 -69.44 -42.79
N LYS A 393 16.25 -69.24 -41.65
CA LYS A 393 16.18 -70.26 -40.58
C LYS A 393 15.17 -71.37 -40.90
N THR A 394 14.15 -71.11 -41.71
CA THR A 394 13.11 -72.08 -42.06
C THR A 394 13.48 -72.96 -43.27
N TYR A 395 14.57 -72.65 -43.98
CA TYR A 395 14.89 -73.24 -45.30
C TYR A 395 15.69 -74.56 -45.38
N PRO A 396 16.09 -75.29 -44.30
CA PRO A 396 16.64 -76.63 -44.47
C PRO A 396 15.72 -77.73 -43.90
N LYS A 397 14.47 -77.85 -44.36
CA LYS A 397 13.62 -79.04 -44.09
C LYS A 397 12.59 -79.39 -45.20
N GLN A 398 12.94 -79.24 -46.48
CA GLN A 398 12.25 -79.96 -47.56
C GLN A 398 13.26 -80.62 -48.49
N LYS A 399 13.75 -81.79 -48.10
CA LYS A 399 14.16 -82.85 -49.03
C LYS A 399 12.96 -83.78 -49.21
N MET A 400 12.66 -84.05 -50.48
CA MET A 400 11.57 -84.88 -51.03
C MET A 400 11.54 -86.32 -50.50
N PRO A 401 10.43 -87.04 -50.77
CA PRO A 401 10.60 -88.34 -51.42
C PRO A 401 9.81 -88.52 -52.72
N ILE A 402 10.48 -89.25 -53.59
CA ILE A 402 10.21 -89.72 -54.95
C ILE A 402 8.94 -90.59 -54.99
N GLN A 403 8.12 -90.46 -56.05
CA GLN A 403 7.26 -91.55 -56.52
C GLN A 403 7.64 -91.95 -57.94
N HIS A 404 7.97 -93.23 -58.09
CA HIS A 404 8.17 -93.93 -59.36
C HIS A 404 6.88 -93.97 -60.17
N THR A 405 6.98 -93.80 -61.49
CA THR A 405 6.03 -94.39 -62.44
C THR A 405 6.83 -95.14 -63.48
N ASN A 406 6.61 -96.46 -63.58
CA ASN A 406 7.17 -97.33 -64.59
C ASN A 406 6.21 -97.39 -65.79
N LYS A 407 6.72 -97.31 -67.03
CA LYS A 407 6.16 -98.07 -68.16
C LYS A 407 7.18 -98.24 -69.29
N ILE A 408 7.50 -99.52 -69.48
CA ILE A 408 8.15 -100.26 -70.59
C ILE A 408 9.63 -99.98 -70.85
#